data_AF-A0A9E4G624-F1
#
_entry.id   AF-A0A9E4G624-F1
#
_cell.length_a   1.000
_cell.length_b   1.000
_cell.length_c   1.000
_cell.angle_alpha   90.00
_cell.angle_beta   90.00
_cell.angle_gamma   90.00
#
_symmetry.space_group_name_H-M   'P 1'
#
loop_
_entity.id
_entity.type
_entity.pdbx_description
1 polymer ?
#
loop_
_entity_poly.entity_id
_entity_poly.type
_entity_poly.pdbx_seq_one_letter_code
_entity_poly.pdbx_strand_id
1 'polypeptide(L)'
;MTFARARRQLSGTLGSKPLSAMVLLALAAATYLDWYWPWGLLFLYWVIVSLHAREAFLIERVTRIRNPLLYWAITGIWGFFGLWAVVADLAWRPA
;
A
#
# COMPACT_ATOMS: atom_id res chain seq x y z
N MET A 1 -39.39 21.08 -10.64
CA MET A 1 -38.60 20.00 -11.29
C MET A 1 -37.16 19.96 -10.73
N THR A 2 -36.95 19.70 -9.44
CA THR A 2 -35.62 19.87 -8.80
C THR A 2 -35.18 18.70 -7.91
N PHE A 3 -36.11 17.81 -7.52
CA PHE A 3 -35.80 16.71 -6.59
C PHE A 3 -35.31 15.40 -7.27
N ALA A 4 -35.43 15.28 -8.60
CA ALA A 4 -35.04 14.06 -9.31
C ALA A 4 -33.52 13.91 -9.53
N ARG A 5 -32.74 15.00 -9.44
CA ARG A 5 -31.27 14.96 -9.60
C ARG A 5 -30.54 14.51 -8.35
N ALA A 6 -31.09 14.76 -7.17
CA ALA A 6 -30.45 14.39 -5.90
C ALA A 6 -30.35 12.87 -5.69
N ARG A 7 -31.30 12.10 -6.23
CA ARG A 7 -31.33 10.63 -6.06
C ARG A 7 -30.30 9.87 -6.90
N ARG A 8 -29.85 10.43 -8.04
CA ARG A 8 -28.82 9.81 -8.91
C ARG A 8 -27.39 9.98 -8.40
N GLN A 9 -27.15 10.94 -7.51
CA GLN A 9 -25.82 11.22 -6.99
C GLN A 9 -25.46 10.34 -5.79
N LEU A 10 -26.47 9.85 -5.06
CA LEU A 10 -26.32 8.89 -3.95
C LEU A 10 -26.09 7.44 -4.41
N SER A 11 -26.42 7.11 -5.67
CA SER A 11 -26.20 5.78 -6.24
C SER A 11 -24.83 5.62 -6.92
N GLY A 12 -24.02 6.68 -7.00
CA GLY A 12 -22.69 6.66 -7.59
C GLY A 12 -21.54 6.43 -6.60
N THR A 13 -21.83 6.40 -5.30
CA THR A 13 -20.81 6.35 -4.23
C THR A 13 -20.64 4.99 -3.57
N LEU A 14 -21.47 4.00 -3.92
CA LEU A 14 -21.23 2.58 -3.61
C LEU A 14 -20.49 1.90 -4.77
N GLY A 15 -19.58 2.64 -5.41
CA GLY A 15 -18.63 2.11 -6.37
C GLY A 15 -17.71 1.14 -5.65
N SER A 16 -18.08 -0.13 -5.74
CA SER A 16 -17.38 -1.31 -5.29
C SER A 16 -15.86 -1.19 -5.48
N LYS A 17 -15.16 -0.85 -4.39
CA LYS A 17 -13.77 -1.28 -4.17
C LYS A 17 -13.73 -2.42 -3.14
N PRO A 18 -14.55 -3.49 -3.28
CA PRO A 18 -14.59 -4.58 -2.32
C PRO A 18 -13.21 -5.21 -2.22
N LEU A 19 -12.46 -5.25 -3.33
CA LEU A 19 -11.09 -5.75 -3.32
C LEU A 19 -10.17 -4.96 -2.39
N SER A 20 -10.18 -3.62 -2.45
CA SER A 20 -9.36 -2.80 -1.55
C SER A 20 -9.78 -2.96 -0.09
N ALA A 21 -11.09 -3.05 0.17
CA ALA A 21 -11.61 -3.31 1.51
C ALA A 21 -11.21 -4.71 2.02
N MET A 22 -11.28 -5.74 1.18
CA MET A 22 -10.87 -7.11 1.49
C MET A 22 -9.36 -7.20 1.75
N VAL A 23 -8.53 -6.55 0.93
CA VAL A 23 -7.08 -6.49 1.15
C VAL A 23 -6.78 -5.79 2.48
N LEU A 24 -7.47 -4.69 2.79
CA LEU A 24 -7.28 -4.00 4.06
C LEU A 24 -7.69 -4.88 5.25
N LEU A 25 -8.82 -5.59 5.16
CA LEU A 25 -9.24 -6.54 6.19
C LEU A 25 -8.26 -7.71 6.36
N ALA A 26 -7.72 -8.24 5.25
CA ALA A 26 -6.71 -9.29 5.28
C ALA A 26 -5.41 -8.81 5.95
N LEU A 27 -4.96 -7.59 5.64
CA LEU A 27 -3.79 -6.99 6.28
C LEU A 27 -4.02 -6.72 7.78
N ALA A 28 -5.22 -6.29 8.16
CA ALA A 28 -5.59 -6.09 9.57
C ALA A 28 -5.62 -7.42 10.34
N ALA A 29 -6.19 -8.48 9.73
CA ALA A 29 -6.17 -9.83 10.30
C ALA A 29 -4.74 -10.38 10.42
N ALA A 30 -3.89 -10.14 9.42
CA ALA A 30 -2.47 -10.50 9.46
C ALA A 30 -1.77 -9.81 10.64
N THR A 31 -1.99 -8.50 10.85
CA THR A 31 -1.45 -7.79 12.02
C THR A 31 -1.93 -8.39 13.34
N TYR A 32 -3.22 -8.74 13.43
CA TYR A 32 -3.77 -9.36 14.64
C TYR A 32 -3.16 -10.73 14.97
N LEU A 33 -2.75 -11.48 13.93
CA LEU A 33 -2.08 -12.77 14.05
C LEU A 33 -0.55 -12.65 14.13
N ASP A 34 -0.02 -11.44 14.25
CA ASP A 34 1.42 -11.13 14.19
C ASP A 34 2.11 -11.69 12.94
N TRP A 35 1.40 -11.74 11.81
CA TRP A 35 1.94 -12.11 10.50
C TRP A 35 2.40 -10.85 9.78
N TYR A 36 3.72 -10.68 9.70
CA TYR A 36 4.35 -9.50 9.13
C TYR A 36 4.71 -9.70 7.65
N TRP A 37 4.82 -10.94 7.16
CA TRP A 37 5.14 -11.20 5.76
C TRP A 37 4.17 -10.55 4.74
N PRO A 38 2.83 -10.46 4.97
CA PRO A 38 1.93 -9.84 4.00
C PRO A 38 2.17 -8.33 3.87
N TRP A 39 2.48 -7.68 4.99
CA TRP A 39 2.92 -6.28 5.00
C TRP A 39 4.26 -6.12 4.27
N GLY A 40 5.17 -7.06 4.49
CA GLY A 40 6.45 -7.08 3.79
C GLY A 40 6.29 -7.11 2.26
N LEU A 41 5.42 -7.98 1.75
CA LEU A 41 5.11 -8.04 0.32
C LEU A 41 4.47 -6.74 -0.20
N LEU A 42 3.59 -6.10 0.59
CA LEU A 42 3.01 -4.81 0.19
C LEU A 42 4.08 -3.72 0.06
N PHE A 43 5.01 -3.63 1.00
CA PHE A 43 6.11 -2.68 0.93
C PHE A 43 7.01 -2.95 -0.29
N LEU A 44 7.32 -4.21 -0.58
CA LEU A 44 8.09 -4.58 -1.78
C LEU A 44 7.35 -4.26 -3.07
N TYR A 45 6.04 -4.54 -3.12
CA TYR A 45 5.20 -4.14 -4.25
C TYR A 45 5.28 -2.64 -4.50
N TRP A 46 5.21 -1.84 -3.45
CA TRP A 46 5.33 -0.40 -3.57
C TRP A 46 6.72 0.07 -4.01
N VAL A 47 7.81 -0.63 -3.64
CA VAL A 47 9.14 -0.36 -4.21
C VAL A 47 9.12 -0.54 -5.72
N ILE A 48 8.55 -1.64 -6.20
CA ILE A 48 8.44 -1.93 -7.64
C ILE A 48 7.65 -0.83 -8.35
N VAL A 49 6.48 -0.46 -7.82
CA VAL A 49 5.67 0.65 -8.35
C VAL A 49 6.47 1.95 -8.36
N SER A 50 7.20 2.25 -7.28
CA SER A 50 7.99 3.48 -7.16
C SER A 50 9.13 3.55 -8.16
N LEU A 51 9.74 2.41 -8.47
CA LEU A 51 10.80 2.29 -9.49
C LEU A 51 10.24 2.48 -10.90
N HIS A 52 9.09 1.87 -11.21
CA HIS A 52 8.41 2.02 -12.51
C HIS A 52 7.91 3.45 -12.74
N ALA A 53 7.25 4.04 -11.74
CA ALA A 53 6.70 5.39 -11.84
C ALA A 53 7.77 6.49 -11.71
N ARG A 54 8.98 6.16 -11.20
CA ARG A 54 10.03 7.12 -10.82
C ARG A 54 9.56 8.16 -9.79
N GLU A 55 8.54 7.78 -9.03
CA GLU A 55 7.93 8.57 -7.97
C GLU A 55 7.68 7.67 -6.77
N ALA A 56 7.99 8.14 -5.57
CA ALA A 56 7.69 7.46 -4.33
C ALA A 56 6.63 8.25 -3.57
N PHE A 57 5.71 7.56 -2.89
CA PHE A 57 4.70 8.20 -2.06
C PHE A 57 5.03 7.96 -0.58
N LEU A 58 5.05 9.02 0.22
CA LEU A 58 5.16 8.90 1.68
C LEU A 58 3.99 9.64 2.36
N ILE A 59 4.01 10.97 2.28
CA ILE A 59 2.90 11.86 2.63
C ILE A 59 2.42 12.57 1.36
N GLU A 60 3.40 13.00 0.56
CA GLU A 60 3.23 13.52 -0.77
C GLU A 60 3.96 12.65 -1.80
N ARG A 61 3.71 12.91 -3.09
CA ARG A 61 4.48 12.31 -4.18
C ARG A 61 5.84 13.00 -4.27
N VAL A 62 6.90 12.21 -4.14
CA VAL A 62 8.29 12.63 -4.30
C VAL A 62 8.82 12.04 -5.59
N THR A 63 9.20 12.90 -6.54
CA THR A 63 9.76 12.47 -7.82
C THR A 63 11.28 12.34 -7.73
N ARG A 64 11.84 11.35 -8.44
CA ARG A 64 13.30 11.13 -8.50
C ARG A 64 14.07 12.31 -9.08
N ILE A 65 13.46 13.06 -10.01
CA ILE A 65 14.11 14.18 -10.70
C ILE A 65 14.21 15.41 -9.78
N ARG A 66 13.15 15.71 -9.02
CA ARG A 66 13.10 16.90 -8.17
C ARG A 66 13.88 16.72 -6.88
N ASN A 67 13.73 15.56 -6.22
CA ASN A 67 14.35 15.26 -4.93
C ASN A 67 14.92 13.83 -4.93
N PRO A 68 16.07 13.59 -5.60
CA PRO A 68 16.61 12.25 -5.78
C PRO A 68 16.98 11.56 -4.47
N LEU A 69 17.56 12.29 -3.52
CA LEU A 69 17.96 11.72 -2.22
C LEU A 69 16.75 11.22 -1.43
N LEU A 70 15.70 12.04 -1.35
CA LEU A 70 14.48 11.69 -0.62
C LEU A 70 13.75 10.53 -1.29
N TYR A 71 13.69 10.50 -2.63
CA TYR A 71 13.17 9.36 -3.38
C TYR A 71 13.88 8.06 -3.00
N TRP A 72 15.22 8.03 -3.07
CA TRP A 72 15.98 6.83 -2.73
C TRP A 72 15.88 6.45 -1.26
N ALA A 73 15.76 7.42 -0.35
CA ALA A 73 15.54 7.15 1.06
C ALA A 73 14.19 6.46 1.30
N ILE A 74 13.12 6.95 0.68
CA ILE A 74 11.78 6.35 0.78
C ILE A 74 11.77 4.97 0.15
N THR A 75 12.21 4.84 -1.11
CA THR A 75 12.25 3.54 -1.80
C THR A 75 13.15 2.54 -1.06
N GLY A 76 14.29 3.00 -0.53
CA GLY A 76 15.20 2.18 0.26
C GLY A 76 14.59 1.70 1.56
N ILE A 77 13.93 2.57 2.33
CA ILE A 77 13.32 2.16 3.61
C ILE A 77 12.13 1.22 3.40
N TRP A 78 11.38 1.38 2.30
CA TRP A 78 10.30 0.46 1.92
C TRP A 78 10.87 -0.90 1.51
N GLY A 79 11.98 -0.93 0.77
CA GLY A 79 12.68 -2.15 0.41
C GLY A 79 13.24 -2.87 1.62
N PHE A 80 13.88 -2.14 2.52
CA PHE A 80 14.45 -2.67 3.75
C PHE A 80 13.38 -3.26 4.67
N PHE A 81 12.31 -2.50 4.98
CA PHE A 81 11.22 -3.01 5.82
C PHE A 81 10.45 -4.14 5.15
N GLY A 82 10.26 -4.06 3.84
CA GLY A 82 9.63 -5.12 3.05
C GLY A 82 10.39 -6.44 3.16
N LEU A 83 11.69 -6.41 2.89
CA LEU A 83 12.54 -7.58 2.96
C LEU A 83 12.68 -8.10 4.40
N TRP A 84 12.90 -7.21 5.37
CA TRP A 84 13.00 -7.58 6.77
C TRP A 84 11.73 -8.27 7.28
N ALA A 85 10.55 -7.74 6.97
CA ALA A 85 9.29 -8.33 7.41
C ALA A 85 9.03 -9.72 6.80
N VAL A 86 9.37 -9.91 5.51
CA VAL A 86 9.26 -11.25 4.88
C VAL A 86 10.27 -12.23 5.47
N VAL A 87 11.53 -11.81 5.61
CA VAL A 87 12.60 -12.69 6.11
C VAL A 87 12.38 -13.03 7.59
N ALA A 88 12.06 -12.05 8.43
CA ALA A 88 11.86 -12.25 9.85
C ALA A 88 10.72 -13.24 10.12
N ASP A 89 9.62 -13.13 9.37
CA ASP A 89 8.47 -13.99 9.59
C ASP A 89 8.67 -15.37 8.96
N LEU A 90 9.19 -15.44 7.73
CA LEU A 90 9.31 -16.71 7.00
C LEU A 90 10.54 -17.53 7.39
N ALA A 91 11.66 -16.89 7.73
CA ALA A 91 12.89 -17.59 8.11
C ALA A 91 12.99 -17.87 9.60
N TRP A 92 12.34 -17.06 10.45
CA TRP A 92 12.48 -17.18 11.91
C TRP A 92 11.28 -17.83 12.60
N ARG A 93 10.09 -17.84 11.97
CA ARG A 93 8.96 -18.66 12.41
C ARG A 93 8.85 -19.90 11.51
N PRO A 94 9.52 -21.02 11.85
CA PRO A 94 9.12 -22.29 11.27
C PRO A 94 7.66 -22.53 11.68
N ALA A 95 6.81 -22.78 10.69
CA ALA A 95 5.40 -23.14 10.88
C ALA A 95 5.24 -24.36 11.79
#